data_AF-A0A6N2KE02-F1
#
_entry.id   AF-A0A6N2KE02-F1
#
_cell.length_a   1.000
_cell.length_b   1.000
_cell.length_c   1.000
_cell.angle_alpha   90.00
_cell.angle_beta   90.00
_cell.angle_gamma   90.00
#
_symmetry.space_group_name_H-M   'P 1'
#
loop_
_entity.id
_entity.type
_entity.pdbx_description
1 polymer ?
#
loop_
_entity_poly.entity_id
_entity_poly.type
_entity_poly.pdbx_seq_one_letter_code
_entity_poly.pdbx_strand_id
1 'polypeptide(L)'
;MATTTSLSFVLALAVFTLFFSPAFSTSRRALEHPKMQKGFRVRLKHVDSGKNLTRFERIQHGVKRGRNRLQRLKAMALVASSSSEIESPVLPGNGEYLMKLSIGTPPETYSAILDTGSDLIWTQCKPCSQCFDQSTPIFDPKKSSSFSKLPCSSQLCDALPQSSCKDSCEYLYTYGDYSSTQGILASETLTFGKASVPNVAFGCGADNEGSGFSQGAGLVGLGRGPLSLMTNDISFTFSYYF
;
A
#
# COMPACT_ATOMS: atom_id res chain seq x y z
N MET A 1 -42.82 -51.27 24.15
CA MET A 1 -42.71 -50.19 23.14
C MET A 1 -42.33 -48.90 23.86
N ALA A 2 -41.03 -48.67 24.13
CA ALA A 2 -40.54 -47.42 24.69
C ALA A 2 -39.00 -47.39 24.70
N THR A 3 -38.35 -47.47 23.53
CA THR A 3 -36.86 -47.37 23.45
C THR A 3 -36.33 -46.66 22.20
N THR A 4 -37.19 -46.13 21.32
CA THR A 4 -36.75 -45.51 20.06
C THR A 4 -36.64 -43.99 20.10
N THR A 5 -37.04 -43.32 21.18
CA THR A 5 -37.01 -41.84 21.30
C THR A 5 -35.69 -41.27 21.83
N SER A 6 -34.87 -42.09 22.49
CA SER A 6 -33.61 -41.64 23.11
C SER A 6 -32.48 -41.47 22.09
N LEU A 7 -32.33 -42.39 21.14
CA LEU A 7 -31.21 -42.39 20.20
C LEU A 7 -31.26 -41.21 19.21
N SER A 8 -32.46 -40.84 18.75
CA SER A 8 -32.67 -39.73 17.81
C SER A 8 -32.36 -38.37 18.42
N PHE A 9 -32.60 -38.21 19.74
CA PHE A 9 -32.27 -36.98 20.46
C PHE A 9 -30.76 -36.82 20.66
N VAL A 10 -30.07 -37.92 20.95
CA VAL A 10 -28.60 -37.94 21.11
C VAL A 10 -27.91 -37.66 19.77
N LEU A 11 -28.43 -38.23 18.66
CA LEU A 11 -27.89 -37.95 17.32
C LEU A 11 -28.11 -36.49 16.91
N ALA A 12 -29.29 -35.91 17.21
CA ALA A 12 -29.59 -34.52 16.90
C ALA A 12 -28.70 -33.54 17.68
N LEU A 13 -28.42 -33.81 18.97
CA LEU A 13 -27.49 -33.00 19.76
C LEU A 13 -26.04 -33.10 19.26
N ALA A 14 -25.59 -34.28 18.82
CA ALA A 14 -24.26 -34.47 18.26
C ALA A 14 -24.05 -33.76 16.91
N VAL A 15 -25.11 -33.67 16.10
CA VAL A 15 -25.08 -32.90 14.84
C VAL A 15 -25.07 -31.40 15.13
N PHE A 16 -25.82 -30.94 16.14
CA PHE A 16 -25.84 -29.52 16.51
C PHE A 16 -24.48 -29.02 17.02
N THR A 17 -23.70 -29.85 17.74
CA THR A 17 -22.35 -29.49 18.20
C THR A 17 -21.30 -29.53 17.09
N LEU A 18 -21.49 -30.32 16.03
CA LEU A 18 -20.60 -30.33 14.86
C LEU A 18 -20.82 -29.13 13.92
N PHE A 19 -22.06 -28.62 13.82
CA PHE A 19 -22.38 -27.46 12.97
C PHE A 19 -22.35 -26.12 13.72
N PHE A 20 -22.51 -26.10 15.04
CA PHE A 20 -22.21 -24.95 15.90
C PHE A 20 -20.92 -25.20 16.67
N SER A 21 -19.81 -25.31 15.92
CA SER A 21 -18.54 -24.92 16.52
C SER A 21 -18.69 -23.44 16.89
N PRO A 22 -18.55 -23.02 18.16
CA PRO A 22 -18.28 -21.62 18.42
C PRO A 22 -17.01 -21.38 17.61
N ALA A 23 -17.07 -20.52 16.59
CA ALA A 23 -15.86 -20.00 15.99
C ALA A 23 -15.03 -19.52 17.17
N PHE A 24 -13.99 -20.26 17.51
CA PHE A 24 -12.97 -19.78 18.42
C PHE A 24 -12.36 -18.62 17.66
N SER A 25 -12.95 -17.45 17.85
CA SER A 25 -12.40 -16.19 17.43
C SER A 25 -11.10 -16.08 18.20
N THR A 26 -10.01 -16.47 17.53
CA THR A 26 -8.64 -16.29 17.98
C THR A 26 -8.34 -14.80 18.23
N SER A 27 -9.24 -13.91 17.81
CA SER A 27 -9.18 -12.46 18.03
C SER A 27 -9.20 -12.03 19.50
N ARG A 28 -9.73 -12.82 20.45
CA ARG A 28 -9.77 -12.36 21.87
C ARG A 28 -8.42 -12.38 22.58
N ARG A 29 -7.42 -13.14 22.08
CA ARG A 29 -6.04 -13.06 22.59
C ARG A 29 -5.21 -11.94 21.94
N ALA A 30 -5.71 -11.31 20.88
CA ALA A 30 -5.06 -10.14 20.26
C ALA A 30 -5.31 -8.82 21.03
N LEU A 31 -6.19 -8.83 22.04
CA LEU A 31 -6.54 -7.65 22.84
C LEU A 31 -5.70 -7.49 24.12
N GLU A 32 -4.79 -8.42 24.43
CA GLU A 32 -3.77 -8.16 25.45
C GLU A 32 -2.61 -7.36 24.83
N HIS A 33 -2.86 -6.08 24.59
CA HIS A 33 -1.75 -5.15 24.41
C HIS A 33 -0.99 -5.07 25.74
N PRO A 34 0.34 -5.33 25.77
CA PRO A 34 1.15 -4.96 26.91
C PRO A 34 0.90 -3.48 27.17
N LYS A 35 0.57 -3.11 28.42
CA LYS A 35 0.49 -1.71 28.86
C LYS A 35 1.78 -1.02 28.38
N MET A 36 1.69 -0.17 27.36
CA MET A 36 2.85 0.58 26.86
C MET A 36 3.45 1.38 28.03
N GLN A 37 4.55 0.91 28.59
CA GLN A 37 5.24 1.58 29.71
C GLN A 37 5.99 2.84 29.27
N LYS A 38 6.15 3.08 27.96
CA LYS A 38 6.85 4.23 27.40
C LYS A 38 6.06 4.83 26.23
N GLY A 39 5.18 5.78 26.51
CA GLY A 39 4.58 6.65 25.50
C GLY A 39 5.38 7.94 25.36
N PHE A 40 5.46 8.51 24.16
CA PHE A 40 5.99 9.84 23.94
C PHE A 40 4.85 10.81 23.65
N ARG A 41 4.89 12.01 24.22
CA ARG A 41 3.90 13.07 23.98
C ARG A 41 4.54 14.16 23.14
N VAL A 42 4.07 14.34 21.92
CA VAL A 42 4.47 15.46 21.05
C VAL A 42 3.40 16.56 21.12
N ARG A 43 3.83 17.80 21.36
CA ARG A 43 2.97 18.96 21.17
C ARG A 43 3.31 19.60 19.83
N LEU A 44 2.41 19.47 18.86
CA LEU A 44 2.53 20.18 17.60
C LEU A 44 2.18 21.66 17.85
N LYS A 45 3.16 22.55 17.66
CA LYS A 45 2.93 23.99 17.64
C LYS A 45 2.93 24.47 16.20
N HIS A 46 1.90 25.21 15.82
CA HIS A 46 1.88 25.90 14.53
C HIS A 46 3.14 26.76 14.37
N VAL A 47 3.68 26.88 13.15
CA VAL A 47 4.92 27.64 12.84
C VAL A 47 4.88 29.11 13.27
N ASP A 48 3.67 29.66 13.45
CA ASP A 48 3.42 31.02 13.93
C ASP A 48 2.98 31.08 15.41
N SER A 49 3.01 29.95 16.13
CA SER A 49 2.66 29.88 17.55
C SER A 49 3.66 30.69 18.39
N GLY A 50 3.15 31.45 19.37
CA GLY A 50 3.97 32.26 20.30
C GLY A 50 4.51 33.57 19.73
N LYS A 51 4.18 33.92 18.48
CA LYS A 51 4.70 35.14 17.82
C LYS A 51 3.82 36.39 18.01
N ASN A 52 2.74 36.31 18.80
CA ASN A 52 1.76 37.39 19.02
C ASN A 52 1.25 38.06 17.73
N LEU A 53 1.15 37.31 16.63
CA LEU A 53 0.72 37.81 15.34
C LEU A 53 -0.79 37.89 15.24
N THR A 54 -1.27 38.99 14.66
CA THR A 54 -2.66 39.18 14.22
C THR A 54 -3.07 38.13 13.17
N ARG A 55 -4.37 37.96 12.95
CA ARG A 55 -4.89 37.05 11.92
C ARG A 55 -4.36 37.42 10.53
N PHE A 56 -4.26 38.71 10.23
CA PHE A 56 -3.77 39.20 8.94
C PHE A 56 -2.29 38.88 8.74
N GLU A 57 -1.44 39.13 9.73
CA GLU A 57 0.00 38.80 9.66
C GLU A 57 0.23 37.29 9.50
N ARG A 58 -0.58 36.44 10.16
CA ARG A 58 -0.53 34.99 9.95
C ARG A 58 -0.87 34.59 8.51
N ILE A 59 -1.87 35.26 7.91
CA ILE A 59 -2.20 35.05 6.50
C ILE A 59 -1.03 35.50 5.60
N GLN A 60 -0.46 36.68 5.84
CA GLN A 60 0.71 37.16 5.09
C GLN A 60 1.90 36.21 5.22
N HIS A 61 2.15 35.66 6.41
CA HIS A 61 3.16 34.64 6.65
C HIS A 61 2.85 33.35 5.89
N GLY A 62 1.60 32.90 5.89
CA GLY A 62 1.13 31.76 5.10
C GLY A 62 1.37 31.97 3.61
N VAL A 63 1.00 33.13 3.07
CA VAL A 63 1.23 33.52 1.67
C VAL A 63 2.72 33.56 1.34
N LYS A 64 3.55 34.15 2.21
CA LYS A 64 5.01 34.20 2.02
C LYS A 64 5.61 32.80 1.99
N ARG A 65 5.20 31.91 2.90
CA ARG A 65 5.60 30.50 2.88
C ARG A 65 5.15 29.79 1.60
N GLY A 66 3.92 30.06 1.15
CA GLY A 66 3.40 29.55 -0.13
C GLY A 66 4.24 29.98 -1.32
N ARG A 67 4.61 31.27 -1.41
CA ARG A 67 5.48 31.80 -2.47
C ARG A 67 6.87 31.17 -2.44
N ASN A 68 7.49 31.03 -1.26
CA ASN A 68 8.79 30.39 -1.11
C ASN A 68 8.74 28.91 -1.55
N ARG A 69 7.66 28.20 -1.20
CA ARG A 69 7.44 26.82 -1.65
C ARG A 69 7.31 26.76 -3.17
N LEU A 70 6.55 27.66 -3.78
CA LEU A 70 6.39 27.74 -5.24
C LEU A 70 7.72 28.04 -5.94
N GLN A 71 8.53 28.97 -5.42
CA GLN A 71 9.85 29.28 -5.97
C GLN A 71 10.77 28.05 -5.92
N ARG A 72 10.77 27.32 -4.80
CA ARG A 72 11.54 26.08 -4.67
C ARG A 72 11.08 25.04 -5.68
N LEU A 73 9.77 24.85 -5.82
CA LEU A 73 9.21 23.92 -6.82
C LEU A 73 9.57 24.33 -8.26
N LYS A 74 9.51 25.62 -8.59
CA LYS A 74 9.94 26.12 -9.90
C LYS A 74 11.42 25.86 -10.17
N ALA A 75 12.29 26.10 -9.18
CA ALA A 75 13.70 25.80 -9.30
C ALA A 75 13.95 24.29 -9.49
N MET A 76 13.20 23.45 -8.77
CA MET A 76 13.25 22.00 -8.93
C MET A 76 12.78 21.54 -10.32
N ALA A 77 11.67 22.08 -10.82
CA ALA A 77 11.18 21.79 -12.16
C ALA A 77 12.17 22.22 -13.26
N LEU A 78 12.83 23.38 -13.10
CA LEU A 78 13.88 23.81 -14.03
C LEU A 78 15.07 22.84 -14.04
N VAL A 79 15.49 22.33 -12.88
CA VAL A 79 16.53 21.30 -12.80
C VAL A 79 16.05 19.98 -13.41
N ALA A 80 14.82 19.55 -13.13
CA ALA A 80 14.22 18.33 -13.66
C ALA A 80 14.10 18.35 -15.20
N SER A 81 13.79 19.50 -15.80
CA SER A 81 13.69 19.67 -17.26
C SER A 81 14.99 19.42 -18.04
N SER A 82 16.13 19.36 -17.35
CA SER A 82 17.43 18.98 -17.92
C SER A 82 17.73 17.48 -17.86
N SER A 83 16.88 16.72 -17.17
CA SER A 83 16.92 15.26 -17.04
C SER A 83 15.73 14.62 -17.76
N SER A 84 15.78 13.30 -18.01
CA SER A 84 14.62 12.56 -18.53
C SER A 84 13.50 12.55 -17.48
N GLU A 85 12.58 13.50 -17.58
CA GLU A 85 11.49 13.70 -16.61
C GLU A 85 10.51 12.51 -16.65
N ILE A 86 10.37 11.84 -15.50
CA ILE A 86 9.39 10.77 -15.30
C ILE A 86 8.12 11.42 -14.77
N GLU A 87 7.12 11.58 -15.63
CA GLU A 87 5.82 12.16 -15.27
C GLU A 87 4.72 11.10 -15.28
N SER A 88 3.82 11.20 -14.30
CA SER A 88 2.60 10.39 -14.24
C SER A 88 1.40 11.30 -13.92
N PRO A 89 0.28 11.20 -14.68
CA PRO A 89 -0.96 11.89 -14.32
C PRO A 89 -1.48 11.43 -12.97
N VAL A 90 -1.78 12.41 -12.10
CA VAL A 90 -2.45 12.19 -10.80
C VAL A 90 -3.89 12.69 -10.89
N LEU A 91 -4.82 11.87 -10.41
CA LEU A 91 -6.26 12.14 -10.42
C LEU A 91 -6.80 12.12 -8.98
N PRO A 92 -7.79 12.97 -8.65
CA PRO A 92 -8.46 12.87 -7.35
C PRO A 92 -9.32 11.59 -7.27
N GLY A 93 -9.25 10.89 -6.14
CA GLY A 93 -10.09 9.74 -5.77
C GLY A 93 -11.01 10.07 -4.58
N ASN A 94 -11.48 9.04 -3.87
CA ASN A 94 -12.38 9.18 -2.72
C ASN A 94 -11.65 9.45 -1.40
N GLY A 95 -10.90 10.57 -1.36
CA GLY A 95 -10.07 10.94 -0.21
C GLY A 95 -8.59 10.62 -0.40
N GLU A 96 -8.23 9.85 -1.42
CA GLU A 96 -6.87 9.61 -1.87
C GLU A 96 -6.62 10.20 -3.28
N TYR A 97 -5.39 10.09 -3.74
CA TYR A 97 -5.00 10.42 -5.10
C TYR A 97 -4.64 9.15 -5.86
N LEU A 98 -4.97 9.11 -7.13
CA LEU A 98 -4.68 7.98 -8.02
C LEU A 98 -3.62 8.39 -9.02
N MET A 99 -2.58 7.57 -9.19
CA MET A 99 -1.56 7.76 -10.22
C MET A 99 -1.69 6.73 -11.32
N LYS A 100 -1.48 7.16 -12.57
CA LYS A 100 -1.45 6.25 -13.72
C LYS A 100 -0.05 5.70 -13.94
N LEU A 101 0.06 4.38 -13.97
CA LEU A 101 1.29 3.67 -14.34
C LEU A 101 0.94 2.50 -15.23
N SER A 102 1.90 2.02 -16.01
CA SER A 102 1.78 0.73 -16.68
C SER A 102 2.72 -0.29 -16.07
N ILE A 103 2.28 -1.54 -16.01
CA ILE A 103 3.00 -2.65 -15.39
C ILE A 103 3.20 -3.72 -16.46
N GLY A 104 4.42 -4.25 -16.53
CA GLY A 104 4.74 -5.41 -17.37
C GLY A 104 5.30 -5.11 -18.76
N THR A 105 5.70 -6.19 -19.43
CA THR A 105 6.15 -6.19 -20.83
C THR A 105 5.39 -7.28 -21.62
N PRO A 106 4.41 -6.91 -22.47
CA PRO A 106 4.03 -5.55 -22.86
C PRO A 106 3.34 -4.77 -21.71
N PRO A 107 3.39 -3.42 -21.73
CA PRO A 107 2.84 -2.59 -20.67
C PRO A 107 1.30 -2.59 -20.65
N GLU A 108 0.70 -2.92 -19.51
CA GLU A 108 -0.73 -2.77 -19.24
C GLU A 108 -0.96 -1.60 -18.29
N THR A 109 -1.90 -0.70 -18.59
CA THR A 109 -2.12 0.53 -17.80
C THR A 109 -3.08 0.32 -16.63
N TYR A 110 -2.67 0.83 -15.47
CA TYR A 110 -3.38 0.78 -14.20
C TYR A 110 -3.52 2.18 -13.59
N SER A 111 -4.52 2.32 -12.72
CA SER A 111 -4.67 3.46 -11.84
C SER A 111 -4.48 2.95 -10.42
N ALA A 112 -3.49 3.42 -9.68
CA ALA A 112 -3.17 2.94 -8.33
C ALA A 112 -3.17 4.08 -7.32
N ILE A 113 -3.47 3.76 -6.06
CA ILE A 113 -3.48 4.74 -4.97
C ILE A 113 -2.06 5.24 -4.72
N LEU A 114 -1.88 6.55 -4.75
CA LEU A 114 -0.62 7.21 -4.42
C LEU A 114 -0.56 7.38 -2.90
N ASP A 115 0.36 6.66 -2.25
CA ASP A 115 0.44 6.62 -0.78
C ASP A 115 1.80 7.09 -0.26
N THR A 116 1.80 8.28 0.34
CA THR A 116 3.00 8.84 1.00
C THR A 116 3.25 8.27 2.40
N GLY A 117 2.34 7.44 2.91
CA GLY A 117 2.36 6.87 4.26
C GLY A 117 2.99 5.47 4.35
N SER A 118 3.31 4.84 3.23
CA SER A 118 3.89 3.49 3.19
C SER A 118 4.93 3.31 2.07
N ASP A 119 5.69 2.21 2.13
CA ASP A 119 6.77 1.96 1.18
C ASP A 119 6.37 0.99 0.06
N LEU A 120 5.58 -0.05 0.31
CA LEU A 120 5.33 -1.10 -0.68
C LEU A 120 4.53 -0.61 -1.90
N ILE A 121 5.08 -0.76 -3.10
CA ILE A 121 4.33 -0.73 -4.36
C ILE A 121 3.70 -2.10 -4.59
N TRP A 122 2.41 -2.21 -4.88
CA TRP A 122 1.77 -3.49 -5.18
C TRP A 122 0.51 -3.36 -6.05
N THR A 123 0.12 -4.47 -6.69
CA THR A 123 -1.13 -4.61 -7.45
C THR A 123 -1.76 -5.98 -7.23
N GLN A 124 -3.05 -6.13 -7.55
CA GLN A 124 -3.73 -7.42 -7.53
C GLN A 124 -3.21 -8.33 -8.65
N CYS A 125 -2.84 -9.55 -8.31
CA CYS A 125 -2.23 -10.53 -9.20
C CYS A 125 -3.04 -11.81 -9.35
N LYS A 126 -2.94 -12.46 -10.51
CA LYS A 126 -3.47 -13.82 -10.73
C LYS A 126 -2.48 -14.92 -10.31
N PRO A 127 -2.96 -16.04 -9.75
CA PRO A 127 -4.32 -16.26 -9.27
C PRO A 127 -4.60 -15.41 -8.03
N CYS A 128 -5.81 -14.87 -7.92
CA CYS A 128 -6.24 -14.12 -6.73
C CYS A 128 -7.24 -14.94 -5.92
N SER A 129 -6.95 -15.13 -4.62
CA SER A 129 -7.84 -15.78 -3.66
C SER A 129 -8.91 -14.83 -3.14
N GLN A 130 -8.50 -13.65 -2.70
CA GLN A 130 -9.37 -12.58 -2.20
C GLN A 130 -8.96 -11.27 -2.85
N CYS A 131 -9.83 -10.74 -3.71
CA CYS A 131 -9.59 -9.50 -4.44
C CYS A 131 -10.83 -8.62 -4.38
N PHE A 132 -10.61 -7.33 -4.46
CA PHE A 132 -11.66 -6.34 -4.68
C PHE A 132 -11.86 -6.10 -6.18
N ASP A 133 -13.04 -5.61 -6.53
CA ASP A 133 -13.33 -5.16 -7.89
C ASP A 133 -12.49 -3.94 -8.24
N GLN A 134 -11.89 -3.97 -9.43
CA GLN A 134 -11.12 -2.86 -10.00
C GLN A 134 -11.54 -2.64 -11.47
N SER A 135 -11.35 -1.43 -11.98
CA SER A 135 -11.75 -1.04 -13.34
C SER A 135 -10.89 -1.66 -14.46
N THR A 136 -9.70 -2.14 -14.11
CA THR A 136 -8.74 -2.76 -15.03
C THR A 136 -8.62 -4.25 -14.73
N PRO A 137 -8.24 -5.10 -15.69
CA PRO A 137 -8.03 -6.52 -15.40
C PRO A 137 -6.96 -6.75 -14.32
N ILE A 138 -7.18 -7.72 -13.42
CA ILE A 138 -6.14 -8.17 -12.46
C ILE A 138 -4.89 -8.58 -13.24
N PHE A 139 -3.72 -8.09 -12.82
CA PHE A 139 -2.45 -8.35 -13.48
C PHE A 139 -2.14 -9.85 -13.53
N ASP A 140 -1.70 -10.33 -14.68
CA ASP A 140 -1.32 -11.73 -14.88
C ASP A 140 0.20 -11.83 -15.04
N PRO A 141 0.93 -12.26 -13.99
CA PRO A 141 2.39 -12.37 -14.05
C PRO A 141 2.90 -13.23 -15.20
N LYS A 142 2.10 -14.18 -15.69
CA LYS A 142 2.50 -15.08 -16.79
C LYS A 142 2.49 -14.40 -18.15
N LYS A 143 1.85 -13.23 -18.27
CA LYS A 143 1.76 -12.47 -19.52
C LYS A 143 2.87 -11.42 -19.66
N SER A 144 3.57 -11.11 -18.58
CA SER A 144 4.69 -10.18 -18.58
C SER A 144 6.00 -10.92 -18.72
N SER A 145 6.78 -10.57 -19.74
CA SER A 145 8.13 -11.11 -19.95
C SER A 145 9.18 -10.51 -19.00
N SER A 146 8.86 -9.42 -18.30
CA SER A 146 9.76 -8.76 -17.35
C SER A 146 9.43 -9.05 -15.88
N PHE A 147 8.41 -9.87 -15.62
CA PHE A 147 8.08 -10.33 -14.27
C PHE A 147 9.13 -11.33 -13.77
N SER A 148 9.68 -11.07 -12.58
CA SER A 148 10.58 -12.03 -11.91
C SER A 148 10.34 -12.07 -10.41
N LYS A 149 10.15 -13.26 -9.84
CA LYS A 149 10.01 -13.42 -8.39
C LYS A 149 11.32 -13.04 -7.70
N LEU A 150 11.25 -12.34 -6.57
CA LEU A 150 12.43 -12.06 -5.77
C LEU A 150 12.78 -13.28 -4.89
N PRO A 151 14.07 -13.68 -4.86
CA PRO A 151 14.51 -14.75 -3.99
C PRO A 151 14.47 -14.30 -2.53
N CYS A 152 14.38 -15.27 -1.63
CA CYS A 152 14.43 -15.06 -0.19
C CYS A 152 15.69 -14.36 0.32
N SER A 153 16.80 -14.46 -0.41
CA SER A 153 18.07 -13.79 -0.08
C SER A 153 18.09 -12.31 -0.47
N SER A 154 17.03 -11.78 -1.10
CA SER A 154 16.94 -10.37 -1.45
C SER A 154 16.81 -9.51 -0.20
N GLN A 155 17.63 -8.47 -0.06
CA GLN A 155 17.54 -7.50 1.04
C GLN A 155 16.19 -6.77 1.06
N LEU A 156 15.50 -6.70 -0.08
CA LEU A 156 14.15 -6.14 -0.16
C LEU A 156 13.12 -7.02 0.54
N CYS A 157 13.38 -8.33 0.66
CA CYS A 157 12.54 -9.24 1.44
C CYS A 157 12.63 -8.95 2.94
N ASP A 158 13.83 -8.61 3.42
CA ASP A 158 14.09 -8.26 4.82
C ASP A 158 13.50 -6.88 5.19
N ALA A 159 13.19 -6.05 4.19
CA ALA A 159 12.57 -4.75 4.40
C ALA A 159 11.05 -4.80 4.60
N LEU A 160 10.42 -5.96 4.35
CA LEU A 160 8.99 -6.13 4.58
C LEU A 160 8.70 -6.20 6.08
N PRO A 161 7.59 -5.60 6.56
CA PRO A 161 7.20 -5.70 7.97
C PRO A 161 6.96 -7.14 8.42
N GLN A 162 6.38 -7.96 7.54
CA GLN A 162 6.19 -9.39 7.72
C GLN A 162 6.47 -10.11 6.40
N SER A 163 7.49 -10.96 6.42
CA SER A 163 7.85 -11.81 5.30
C SER A 163 7.97 -13.28 5.72
N SER A 164 7.66 -14.17 4.80
CA SER A 164 7.90 -15.60 4.92
C SER A 164 8.65 -16.11 3.71
N CYS A 165 9.39 -17.19 3.92
CA CYS A 165 10.24 -17.75 2.88
C CYS A 165 9.95 -19.23 2.69
N LYS A 166 9.43 -19.55 1.50
CA LYS A 166 9.26 -20.92 1.00
C LYS A 166 10.02 -21.05 -0.32
N ASP A 167 9.34 -20.82 -1.44
CA ASP A 167 9.92 -20.88 -2.79
C ASP A 167 10.36 -19.49 -3.31
N SER A 168 9.77 -18.44 -2.75
CA SER A 168 10.07 -17.03 -3.03
C SER A 168 9.78 -16.19 -1.78
N CYS A 169 10.17 -14.92 -1.80
CA CYS A 169 9.80 -13.98 -0.75
C CYS A 169 8.27 -13.75 -0.77
N GLU A 170 7.58 -14.26 0.25
CA GLU A 170 6.16 -14.01 0.51
C GLU A 170 6.03 -12.87 1.52
N TYR A 171 4.96 -12.09 1.42
CA TYR A 171 4.72 -10.95 2.30
C TYR A 171 3.30 -10.91 2.84
N LEU A 172 3.16 -10.34 4.02
CA LEU A 172 1.92 -9.77 4.54
C LEU A 172 2.20 -8.32 4.91
N TYR A 173 1.42 -7.40 4.36
CA TYR A 173 1.58 -5.97 4.58
C TYR A 173 0.27 -5.38 5.08
N THR A 174 0.27 -4.86 6.30
CA THR A 174 -0.92 -4.29 6.96
C THR A 174 -0.79 -2.77 7.07
N TYR A 175 -1.87 -2.06 6.78
CA TYR A 175 -1.97 -0.62 6.85
C TYR A 175 -2.60 -0.14 8.16
N GLY A 176 -2.50 1.16 8.43
CA GLY A 176 -2.98 1.77 9.68
C GLY A 176 -4.50 1.72 9.88
N ASP A 177 -5.26 1.46 8.81
CA ASP A 177 -6.71 1.28 8.80
C ASP A 177 -7.14 -0.19 8.88
N TYR A 178 -6.20 -1.10 9.16
CA TYR A 178 -6.35 -2.55 9.22
C TYR A 178 -6.61 -3.24 7.87
N SER A 179 -6.55 -2.51 6.76
CA SER A 179 -6.48 -3.16 5.45
C SER A 179 -5.15 -3.88 5.27
N SER A 180 -5.11 -4.87 4.37
CA SER A 180 -3.89 -5.65 4.13
C SER A 180 -3.80 -6.18 2.70
N THR A 181 -2.56 -6.44 2.28
CA THR A 181 -2.25 -7.21 1.08
C THR A 181 -1.26 -8.31 1.43
N GLN A 182 -1.46 -9.49 0.87
CA GLN A 182 -0.59 -10.65 0.97
C GLN A 182 -0.32 -11.23 -0.41
N GLY A 183 0.92 -11.62 -0.63
CA GLY A 183 1.35 -12.14 -1.91
C GLY A 183 2.84 -12.47 -1.95
N ILE A 184 3.40 -12.41 -3.16
CA ILE A 184 4.84 -12.59 -3.38
C ILE A 184 5.49 -11.26 -3.76
N LEU A 185 6.71 -11.05 -3.28
CA LEU A 185 7.53 -9.94 -3.72
C LEU A 185 8.24 -10.32 -5.03
N ALA A 186 8.17 -9.43 -6.01
CA ALA A 186 8.72 -9.61 -7.34
C ALA A 186 9.41 -8.33 -7.82
N SER A 187 10.12 -8.42 -8.94
CA SER A 187 10.57 -7.29 -9.73
C SER A 187 9.79 -7.22 -11.04
N GLU A 188 9.54 -6.01 -11.51
CA GLU A 188 8.83 -5.74 -12.75
C GLU A 188 9.27 -4.42 -13.38
N THR A 189 8.95 -4.24 -14.65
CA THR A 189 9.08 -2.96 -15.34
C THR A 189 7.82 -2.12 -15.12
N LEU A 190 8.01 -0.96 -14.48
CA LEU A 190 6.95 0.05 -14.33
C LEU A 190 7.17 1.18 -15.33
N THR A 191 6.12 1.60 -16.01
CA THR A 191 6.18 2.69 -16.98
C THR A 191 5.32 3.86 -16.53
N PHE A 192 5.90 5.05 -16.47
CA PHE A 192 5.24 6.31 -16.14
C PHE A 192 5.33 7.24 -17.34
N GLY A 193 4.20 7.50 -17.98
CA GLY A 193 4.17 8.26 -19.23
C GLY A 193 5.00 7.57 -20.32
N LYS A 194 6.13 8.17 -20.68
CA LYS A 194 7.05 7.65 -21.72
C LYS A 194 8.30 6.97 -21.14
N ALA A 195 8.44 6.93 -19.82
CA ALA A 195 9.63 6.42 -19.16
C ALA A 195 9.35 5.08 -18.50
N SER A 196 10.16 4.06 -18.82
CA SER A 196 10.10 2.75 -18.21
C SER A 196 11.27 2.57 -17.25
N VAL A 197 10.95 2.10 -16.04
CA VAL A 197 11.89 1.78 -14.97
C VAL A 197 11.87 0.26 -14.79
N PRO A 198 12.90 -0.46 -15.23
CA PRO A 198 12.98 -1.92 -15.05
C PRO A 198 13.38 -2.27 -13.62
N ASN A 199 13.17 -3.54 -13.25
CA ASN A 199 13.60 -4.11 -11.97
C ASN A 199 13.06 -3.41 -10.72
N VAL A 200 11.90 -2.77 -10.81
CA VAL A 200 11.25 -2.16 -9.65
C VAL A 200 10.67 -3.27 -8.78
N ALA A 201 11.01 -3.26 -7.51
CA ALA A 201 10.41 -4.14 -6.52
C ALA A 201 8.92 -3.82 -6.38
N PHE A 202 8.07 -4.82 -6.52
CA PHE A 202 6.63 -4.68 -6.34
C PHE A 202 6.01 -5.94 -5.75
N GLY A 203 4.95 -5.75 -4.96
CA GLY A 203 4.12 -6.81 -4.41
C GLY A 203 3.09 -7.29 -5.43
N CYS A 204 3.05 -8.59 -5.62
CA CYS A 204 2.06 -9.26 -6.44
C CYS A 204 1.02 -9.89 -5.51
N GLY A 205 -0.01 -9.12 -5.18
CA GLY A 205 -0.99 -9.41 -4.13
C GLY A 205 -2.03 -10.43 -4.59
N ALA A 206 -2.07 -11.58 -3.94
CA ALA A 206 -3.05 -12.65 -4.20
C ALA A 206 -4.24 -12.60 -3.22
N ASP A 207 -4.06 -11.96 -2.06
CA ASP A 207 -5.07 -11.82 -1.02
C ASP A 207 -5.06 -10.37 -0.51
N ASN A 208 -6.12 -9.62 -0.77
CA ASN A 208 -6.18 -8.18 -0.53
C ASN A 208 -7.49 -7.85 0.18
N GLU A 209 -7.40 -7.52 1.46
CA GLU A 209 -8.54 -7.30 2.35
C GLU A 209 -8.61 -5.85 2.82
N GLY A 210 -9.83 -5.33 2.97
CA GLY A 210 -10.09 -3.99 3.51
C GLY A 210 -10.95 -3.12 2.60
N SER A 211 -11.46 -2.03 3.17
CA SER A 211 -12.23 -1.01 2.44
C SER A 211 -11.30 0.08 1.92
N GLY A 212 -11.56 0.62 0.73
CA GLY A 212 -10.83 1.78 0.18
C GLY A 212 -9.94 1.47 -1.02
N PHE A 213 -9.57 0.20 -1.26
CA PHE A 213 -8.72 -0.14 -2.40
C PHE A 213 -9.42 -0.12 -3.77
N SER A 214 -10.75 -0.29 -3.83
CA SER A 214 -11.51 -0.50 -5.07
C SER A 214 -11.51 0.67 -6.06
N GLN A 215 -11.03 1.84 -5.66
CA GLN A 215 -10.82 2.98 -6.56
C GLN A 215 -9.53 2.89 -7.38
N GLY A 216 -8.61 2.01 -7.01
CA GLY A 216 -7.37 1.73 -7.73
C GLY A 216 -7.19 0.23 -7.96
N ALA A 217 -6.12 -0.15 -8.64
CA ALA A 217 -5.71 -1.53 -8.87
C ALA A 217 -4.65 -2.02 -7.86
N GLY A 218 -4.48 -1.28 -6.77
CA GLY A 218 -3.36 -1.42 -5.84
C GLY A 218 -2.86 -0.05 -5.38
N LEU A 219 -1.61 0.00 -4.93
CA LEU A 219 -1.04 1.15 -4.24
C LEU A 219 0.44 1.32 -4.60
N VAL A 220 0.88 2.58 -4.74
CA VAL A 220 2.26 2.97 -5.01
C VAL A 220 2.80 3.70 -3.78
N GLY A 221 3.66 3.00 -3.04
CA GLY A 221 4.32 3.55 -1.86
C GLY A 221 5.35 4.61 -2.23
N LEU A 222 5.24 5.76 -1.58
CA LEU A 222 6.14 6.92 -1.71
C LEU A 222 6.78 7.27 -0.36
N GLY A 223 6.82 6.31 0.56
CA GLY A 223 7.55 6.42 1.81
C GLY A 223 9.06 6.50 1.59
N ARG A 224 9.81 6.32 2.68
CA ARG A 224 11.27 6.54 2.70
C ARG A 224 12.06 5.25 2.90
N GLY A 225 11.39 4.10 2.94
CA GLY A 225 12.00 2.79 3.01
C GLY A 225 12.30 2.20 1.63
N PRO A 226 13.08 1.11 1.58
CA PRO A 226 13.69 0.58 0.36
C PRO A 226 12.73 -0.10 -0.63
N LEU A 227 11.46 -0.30 -0.23
CA LEU A 227 10.40 -0.80 -1.12
C LEU A 227 9.68 0.32 -1.87
N SER A 228 9.93 1.58 -1.49
CA SER A 228 9.31 2.78 -2.04
C SER A 228 9.81 3.09 -3.44
N LEU A 229 8.92 3.66 -4.25
CA LEU A 229 9.30 4.20 -5.56
C LEU A 229 10.45 5.22 -5.45
N MET A 230 10.54 5.89 -4.29
CA MET A 230 11.53 6.92 -3.99
C MET A 230 12.97 6.39 -3.86
N THR A 231 13.15 5.09 -3.65
CA THR A 231 14.47 4.51 -3.29
C THR A 231 15.24 3.87 -4.43
N ASN A 232 14.67 3.83 -5.64
CA ASN A 232 15.38 3.33 -6.82
C ASN A 232 16.45 4.34 -7.29
N ASP A 233 17.71 4.14 -6.89
CA ASP A 233 19.06 4.61 -7.37
C ASP A 233 19.23 5.87 -8.25
N ILE A 234 18.24 6.73 -8.32
CA ILE A 234 18.23 8.01 -9.00
C ILE A 234 17.76 8.99 -7.95
N SER A 235 18.37 10.18 -7.88
CA SER A 235 17.94 11.22 -6.94
C SER A 235 16.54 11.73 -7.33
N PHE A 236 15.50 10.94 -7.06
CA PHE A 236 14.12 11.30 -7.29
C PHE A 236 13.77 12.34 -6.25
N THR A 237 13.77 13.59 -6.69
CA THR A 237 13.08 14.63 -5.95
C THR A 237 11.62 14.63 -6.42
N PHE A 238 10.78 13.84 -5.76
CA PHE A 238 9.37 13.76 -6.09
C PHE A 238 8.64 15.05 -5.70
N SER A 239 7.85 15.58 -6.62
CA SER A 239 6.94 16.70 -6.39
C SER A 239 5.58 16.31 -6.90
N TYR A 240 4.57 16.44 -6.06
CA TYR A 240 3.17 16.36 -6.47
C TYR A 240 2.54 17.73 -6.29
N TYR A 241 1.73 18.14 -7.27
CA TYR A 241 0.92 19.34 -7.19
C TYR A 241 -0.54 18.90 -7.13
N PHE A 242 -1.23 19.33 -6.08
CA PHE A 242 -2.66 19.15 -5.92
C PHE A 242 -3.37 20.46 -6.25
#